data_AF-A0A1M5CFV8-F1
#
_entry.id   AF-A0A1M5CFV8-F1
#
_cell.length_a   1.000
_cell.length_b   1.000
_cell.length_c   1.000
_cell.angle_alpha   90.00
_cell.angle_beta   90.00
_cell.angle_gamma   90.00
#
_symmetry.space_group_name_H-M   'P 1'
#
loop_
_entity.id
_entity.type
_entity.pdbx_description
1 polymer ?
#
loop_
_entity_poly.entity_id
_entity_poly.type
_entity_poly.pdbx_seq_one_letter_code
_entity_poly.pdbx_strand_id
1 'polypeptide(L)'
;MSDPVLEELRQLEEAIPKMIEIARNFKLDFYPMRFEICPGEIIYTFGAYGMPTRYTHWSFGKSYHRMKTQYDYNLSRIYEMVINSDPCYAFLLEGNTIIQNKMVAAHV
;
A
#
# COMPACT_ATOMS: atom_id res chain seq x y z
N MET A 1 12.96 20.42 14.60
CA MET A 1 13.36 19.10 14.11
C MET A 1 12.36 18.72 13.04
N SER A 2 12.80 18.55 11.79
CA SER A 2 11.95 18.07 10.70
C SER A 2 11.52 16.63 11.01
N ASP A 3 10.22 16.35 10.94
CA ASP A 3 9.67 15.01 11.11
C ASP A 3 10.21 14.12 9.97
N PRO A 4 10.97 13.05 10.25
CA PRO A 4 11.51 12.17 9.21
C PRO A 4 10.43 11.58 8.31
N VAL A 5 9.21 11.36 8.81
CA VAL A 5 8.08 10.85 8.01
C VAL A 5 7.64 11.85 6.95
N LEU A 6 7.64 13.14 7.29
CA LEU A 6 7.25 14.21 6.38
C LEU A 6 8.25 14.36 5.23
N GLU A 7 9.55 14.14 5.49
CA GLU A 7 10.57 14.17 4.45
C GLU A 7 10.47 12.95 3.51
N GLU A 8 10.16 11.76 4.03
CA GLU A 8 9.93 10.58 3.20
C GLU A 8 8.70 10.75 2.29
N LEU A 9 7.62 11.34 2.82
CA LEU A 9 6.42 11.68 2.05
C LEU A 9 6.74 12.66 0.92
N ARG A 10 7.48 13.72 1.22
CA ARG A 10 7.90 14.71 0.22
C ARG A 10 8.71 14.08 -0.91
N GLN A 11 9.60 13.14 -0.58
CA GLN A 11 10.37 12.40 -1.58
C GLN A 11 9.52 11.47 -2.45
N LEU A 12 8.42 10.93 -1.93
CA LEU A 12 7.47 10.13 -2.72
C LEU A 12 6.63 11.03 -3.63
N GLU A 13 6.13 12.15 -3.11
CA GLU A 13 5.38 13.15 -3.88
C GLU A 13 6.19 13.69 -5.06
N GLU A 14 7.51 13.87 -4.91
CA GLU A 14 8.39 14.27 -6.01
C GLU A 14 8.72 13.13 -6.99
N ALA A 15 8.74 11.87 -6.52
CA ALA A 15 9.14 10.72 -7.33
C ALA A 15 8.00 10.17 -8.20
N ILE A 16 6.78 10.11 -7.65
CA ILE A 16 5.61 9.53 -8.32
C ILE A 16 5.32 10.21 -9.67
N PRO A 17 5.27 11.56 -9.80
CA PRO A 17 5.04 12.21 -11.08
C PRO A 17 6.08 11.86 -12.14
N LYS A 18 7.36 11.72 -11.74
CA LYS A 18 8.45 11.32 -12.64
C LYS A 18 8.27 9.88 -13.13
N MET A 19 7.83 8.97 -12.26
CA MET A 19 7.52 7.59 -12.63
C MET A 19 6.34 7.54 -13.62
N ILE A 20 5.28 8.31 -13.37
CA ILE A 20 4.11 8.44 -14.25
C ILE A 20 4.51 8.98 -15.63
N GLU A 21 5.39 9.98 -15.69
CA GLU A 21 5.90 10.52 -16.96
C GLU A 21 6.67 9.46 -17.75
N ILE A 22 7.56 8.72 -17.09
CA ILE A 22 8.29 7.61 -17.71
C ILE A 22 7.31 6.56 -18.25
N ALA A 23 6.32 6.13 -17.44
CA ALA A 23 5.32 5.15 -17.86
C ALA A 23 4.50 5.61 -19.09
N ARG A 24 4.14 6.90 -19.14
CA ARG A 24 3.47 7.50 -20.30
C ARG A 24 4.36 7.56 -21.54
N ASN A 25 5.65 7.81 -21.38
CA ASN A 25 6.62 7.76 -22.49
C ASN A 25 6.74 6.35 -23.08
N PHE A 26 6.55 5.32 -22.25
CA PHE A 26 6.43 3.92 -22.69
C PHE A 26 5.05 3.56 -23.27
N LYS A 27 4.12 4.50 -23.37
CA LYS A 27 2.75 4.32 -23.86
C LYS A 27 1.93 3.29 -23.06
N LEU A 28 2.20 3.18 -21.76
CA LEU A 28 1.40 2.37 -20.86
C LEU A 28 0.06 3.08 -20.56
N ASP A 29 -1.01 2.29 -20.50
CA ASP A 29 -2.35 2.73 -20.13
C ASP A 29 -2.65 2.31 -18.69
N PHE A 30 -2.98 3.27 -17.83
CA PHE A 30 -3.25 3.05 -16.41
C PHE A 30 -4.17 4.14 -15.86
N TYR A 31 -4.97 3.78 -14.85
CA TYR A 31 -5.86 4.71 -14.17
C TYR A 31 -5.07 5.77 -13.37
N PRO A 32 -5.68 6.91 -13.05
CA PRO A 32 -5.07 7.88 -12.13
C PRO A 32 -4.74 7.21 -10.79
N MET A 33 -3.46 7.23 -10.41
CA MET A 33 -2.96 6.59 -9.20
C MET A 33 -3.12 7.49 -7.98
N ARG A 34 -3.60 6.94 -6.87
CA ARG A 34 -3.66 7.57 -5.55
C ARG A 34 -2.91 6.72 -4.54
N PHE A 35 -1.88 7.29 -3.94
CA PHE A 35 -1.07 6.63 -2.93
C PHE A 35 -1.43 7.16 -1.54
N GLU A 36 -1.58 6.25 -0.58
CA GLU A 36 -1.86 6.59 0.82
C GLU A 36 -1.03 5.69 1.74
N ILE A 37 -0.45 6.25 2.80
CA ILE A 37 0.23 5.44 3.83
C ILE A 37 -0.79 4.96 4.84
N CYS A 38 -0.80 3.67 5.12
CA CYS A 38 -1.74 3.05 6.04
C CYS A 38 -1.02 2.22 7.11
N PRO A 39 -1.50 2.27 8.37
CA PRO A 39 -1.07 1.35 9.41
C PRO A 39 -1.28 -0.10 8.99
N GLY A 40 -0.38 -0.99 9.42
CA GLY A 40 -0.47 -2.42 9.12
C GLY A 40 -1.82 -3.02 9.52
N GLU A 41 -2.42 -2.57 10.63
CA GLU A 41 -3.72 -3.07 11.07
C GLU A 41 -4.81 -2.92 9.99
N ILE A 42 -4.79 -1.81 9.25
CA ILE A 42 -5.75 -1.52 8.20
C ILE A 42 -5.49 -2.41 6.98
N ILE A 43 -4.23 -2.52 6.56
CA ILE A 43 -3.83 -3.37 5.43
C ILE A 43 -4.22 -4.84 5.67
N TYR A 44 -3.93 -5.38 6.86
CA TYR A 44 -4.29 -6.74 7.22
C TYR A 44 -5.80 -6.93 7.41
N THR A 45 -6.52 -5.89 7.79
CA THR A 45 -7.99 -5.92 7.82
C THR A 45 -8.54 -6.06 6.41
N PHE A 46 -8.09 -5.25 5.45
CA PHE A 46 -8.47 -5.41 4.04
C PHE A 46 -8.05 -6.77 3.47
N GLY A 47 -6.86 -7.27 3.81
CA GLY A 47 -6.40 -8.58 3.36
C GLY A 47 -7.25 -9.75 3.87
N ALA A 48 -7.71 -9.68 5.12
CA ALA A 48 -8.47 -10.77 5.76
C ALA A 48 -9.98 -10.68 5.52
N TYR A 49 -10.55 -9.48 5.56
CA TYR A 49 -11.99 -9.23 5.41
C TYR A 49 -12.39 -8.83 3.99
N GLY A 50 -11.44 -8.42 3.13
CA GLY A 50 -11.72 -7.87 1.81
C GLY A 50 -12.31 -6.46 1.88
N MET A 51 -13.14 -6.12 0.90
CA MET A 51 -13.90 -4.87 0.88
C MET A 51 -14.92 -4.82 2.04
N PRO A 52 -15.22 -3.61 2.59
CA PRO A 52 -16.04 -3.42 3.80
C PRO A 52 -17.49 -3.91 3.72
N THR A 53 -17.92 -4.46 2.57
CA THR A 53 -19.28 -4.96 2.33
C THR A 53 -19.46 -6.47 2.58
N ARG A 54 -18.44 -7.20 3.04
CA ARG A 54 -18.59 -8.64 3.35
C ARG A 54 -19.29 -8.89 4.69
N TYR A 55 -20.13 -9.93 4.72
CA TYR A 55 -20.76 -10.43 5.95
C TYR A 55 -19.70 -10.82 6.99
N THR A 56 -19.95 -10.49 8.26
CA THR A 56 -19.07 -10.89 9.36
C THR A 56 -19.13 -12.40 9.56
N HIS A 57 -18.03 -13.09 9.27
CA HIS A 57 -17.87 -14.53 9.50
C HIS A 57 -16.61 -14.80 10.32
N TRP A 58 -16.69 -15.72 11.28
CA TRP A 58 -15.61 -16.01 12.23
C TRP A 58 -14.31 -16.45 11.53
N SER A 59 -14.41 -17.06 10.34
CA SER A 59 -13.24 -17.46 9.55
C SER A 59 -12.39 -16.26 9.12
N PHE A 60 -12.98 -15.08 8.91
CA PHE A 60 -12.24 -13.87 8.57
C PHE A 60 -11.43 -13.35 9.76
N GLY A 61 -11.99 -13.43 10.98
CA GLY A 61 -11.25 -13.16 12.21
C GLY A 61 -10.06 -14.12 12.41
N LYS A 62 -10.26 -15.41 12.12
CA LYS A 62 -9.17 -16.40 12.12
C LYS A 62 -8.08 -16.07 11.08
N SER A 63 -8.46 -15.66 9.88
CA SER A 63 -7.50 -15.24 8.84
C SER A 63 -6.74 -13.98 9.24
N TYR A 64 -7.44 -12.97 9.77
CA TYR A 64 -6.82 -11.74 10.27
C TYR A 64 -5.78 -12.04 11.34
N HIS A 65 -6.15 -12.84 12.34
CA HIS A 65 -5.24 -13.22 13.40
C HIS A 65 -4.00 -13.94 12.83
N ARG A 66 -4.17 -14.88 11.90
CA ARG A 66 -3.04 -15.57 11.27
C ARG A 66 -2.11 -14.59 10.54
N MET A 67 -2.66 -13.70 9.72
CA MET A 67 -1.86 -12.74 8.94
C MET A 67 -1.15 -11.73 9.84
N LYS A 68 -1.85 -11.19 10.85
CA LYS A 68 -1.28 -10.26 11.82
C LYS A 68 -0.19 -10.92 12.66
N THR A 69 -0.40 -12.14 13.14
CA THR A 69 0.65 -12.89 13.86
C THR A 69 1.89 -13.11 12.98
N GLN A 70 1.72 -13.44 11.69
CA GLN A 70 2.86 -13.54 10.78
C GLN A 70 3.59 -12.21 10.60
N TYR A 71 2.86 -11.09 10.57
CA TYR A 71 3.44 -9.75 10.53
C TYR A 71 4.21 -9.41 11.80
N ASP A 72 3.61 -9.63 12.97
CA ASP A 72 4.21 -9.31 14.27
C ASP A 72 5.52 -10.09 14.50
N TYR A 73 5.59 -11.34 14.02
CA TYR A 73 6.81 -12.17 14.05
C TYR A 73 7.73 -11.99 12.82
N ASN A 74 7.48 -10.98 11.97
CA ASN A 74 8.26 -10.69 10.76
C ASN A 74 8.39 -11.88 9.78
N LEU A 75 7.43 -12.80 9.77
CA LEU A 75 7.39 -13.97 8.88
C LEU A 75 6.76 -13.64 7.53
N SER A 76 5.85 -12.66 7.48
CA SER A 76 5.21 -12.20 6.24
C SER A 76 4.85 -10.72 6.35
N ARG A 77 5.15 -9.96 5.29
CA ARG A 77 4.90 -8.52 5.24
C ARG A 77 4.23 -8.14 3.93
N ILE A 78 3.11 -7.44 4.03
CA ILE A 78 2.43 -6.82 2.89
C ILE A 78 2.99 -5.41 2.76
N TYR A 79 3.70 -5.13 1.67
CA TYR A 79 4.26 -3.80 1.42
C TYR A 79 3.20 -2.82 0.90
N GLU A 80 2.23 -3.33 0.13
CA GLU A 80 1.14 -2.58 -0.44
C GLU A 80 -0.15 -3.39 -0.56
N MET A 81 -1.28 -2.68 -0.57
CA MET A 81 -2.58 -3.19 -0.98
C MET A 81 -3.13 -2.29 -2.09
N VAL A 82 -3.45 -2.87 -3.24
CA VAL A 82 -3.94 -2.12 -4.41
C VAL A 82 -5.39 -2.47 -4.68
N ILE A 83 -6.23 -1.44 -4.73
CA ILE A 83 -7.61 -1.51 -5.21
C ILE A 83 -7.63 -0.95 -6.63
N ASN A 84 -7.81 -1.86 -7.59
CA ASN A 84 -7.86 -1.54 -9.02
C ASN A 84 -9.23 -0.95 -9.42
N SER A 85 -9.51 0.25 -8.93
CA SER A 85 -10.68 1.07 -9.30
C SER A 85 -10.26 2.25 -10.17
N ASP A 86 -11.22 3.05 -10.62
CA ASP A 86 -10.97 4.36 -11.26
C ASP A 86 -11.45 5.49 -10.32
N PRO A 87 -10.55 6.22 -9.65
CA PRO A 87 -9.08 6.12 -9.68
C PRO A 87 -8.54 4.89 -8.93
N CYS A 88 -7.30 4.49 -9.23
CA CYS A 88 -6.65 3.34 -8.60
C CYS A 88 -6.08 3.76 -7.25
N TYR A 89 -6.37 2.99 -6.19
CA TYR A 89 -5.90 3.28 -4.84
C TYR A 89 -4.82 2.27 -4.43
N ALA A 90 -3.64 2.77 -4.07
CA ALA A 90 -2.53 1.99 -3.56
C ALA A 90 -2.22 2.42 -2.12
N PHE A 91 -2.44 1.51 -1.18
CA PHE A 91 -2.15 1.70 0.23
C PHE A 91 -0.76 1.14 0.55
N LEU A 92 0.17 1.99 0.95
CA LEU A 92 1.53 1.65 1.33
C LEU A 92 1.60 1.36 2.83
N LEU A 93 2.34 0.34 3.24
CA LEU A 93 2.51 0.00 4.64
C LEU A 93 3.34 1.05 5.39
N GLU A 94 2.79 1.54 6.50
CA GLU A 94 3.50 2.37 7.48
C GLU A 94 4.73 1.63 8.04
N GLY A 95 5.90 2.26 7.96
CA GLY A 95 7.18 1.67 8.36
C GLY A 95 7.96 1.00 7.21
N ASN A 96 7.49 1.09 5.96
CA ASN A 96 8.34 0.83 4.79
C ASN A 96 9.42 1.91 4.68
N THR A 97 10.61 1.53 4.22
CA THR A 97 11.65 2.52 3.90
C THR A 97 11.29 3.28 2.62
N ILE A 98 11.87 4.46 2.44
CA ILE A 98 11.68 5.25 1.22
C ILE A 98 12.02 4.48 -0.07
N ILE A 99 13.04 3.61 -0.02
CA ILE A 99 13.45 2.79 -1.18
C ILE A 99 12.37 1.74 -1.47
N GLN A 100 11.81 1.11 -0.43
CA GLN A 100 10.71 0.16 -0.57
C GLN A 100 9.50 0.85 -1.18
N ASN A 101 9.09 2.01 -0.66
CA ASN A 101 7.93 2.73 -1.20
C ASN A 101 8.14 3.18 -2.65
N LYS A 102 9.35 3.58 -3.05
CA LYS A 102 9.65 3.92 -4.45
C LYS A 102 9.63 2.70 -5.37
N MET A 103 10.20 1.58 -4.93
CA MET A 103 10.12 0.31 -5.66
C MET A 103 8.67 -0.13 -5.79
N VAL A 104 7.90 0.05 -4.72
CA VAL A 104 6.48 -0.30 -4.67
C VAL A 104 5.70 0.54 -5.66
N ALA A 105 5.77 1.86 -5.54
CA ALA A 105 5.08 2.79 -6.45
C ALA A 105 5.46 2.61 -7.93
N ALA A 106 6.67 2.11 -8.23
CA ALA A 106 7.09 1.84 -9.60
C ALA A 106 6.61 0.49 -10.15
N HIS A 107 6.23 -0.48 -9.30
CA HIS A 107 5.71 -1.76 -9.77
C HIS A 107 4.21 -1.75 -10.06
N VAL A 108 3.46 -0.87 -9.37
CA VAL A 108 1.99 -0.77 -9.47
C VAL A 108 1.61 0.05 -10.69
#